data_AF-A0A8J8G063-F1
#
_entry.id   AF-A0A8J8G063-F1
#
_cell.length_a   1.000
_cell.length_b   1.000
_cell.length_c   1.000
_cell.angle_alpha   90.00
_cell.angle_beta   90.00
_cell.angle_gamma   90.00
#
_symmetry.space_group_name_H-M   'P 1'
#
loop_
_entity.id
_entity.type
_entity.pdbx_description
1 polymer ?
#
loop_
_entity_poly.entity_id
_entity_poly.type
_entity_poly.pdbx_seq_one_letter_code
_entity_poly.pdbx_strand_id
1 'polypeptide(L)' 'MSDESPKIIFERNIIYGSGTHRISIPLEIIKALNLEKGDKMNIVLEGKKIVIWKNSD' A
#
# COMPACT_ATOMS: atom_id res chain seq x y z
N MET A 1 -11.94 -12.27 18.00
CA MET A 1 -10.94 -12.94 17.14
C MET A 1 -9.94 -11.87 16.76
N SER A 2 -8.68 -12.02 17.15
CA SER A 2 -7.60 -11.11 16.72
C SER A 2 -7.43 -11.30 15.22
N ASP A 3 -7.66 -10.24 14.46
CA ASP A 3 -7.40 -10.20 13.02
C ASP A 3 -5.87 -10.22 12.82
N GLU A 4 -5.30 -11.43 12.76
CA GLU A 4 -3.88 -11.68 12.47
C GLU A 4 -3.62 -11.60 10.96
N SER A 5 -4.13 -10.55 10.32
CA SER A 5 -3.74 -10.22 8.97
C SER A 5 -2.23 -10.00 8.90
N PRO A 6 -1.50 -10.60 7.94
CA PRO A 6 -0.06 -10.49 7.85
C PRO A 6 0.37 -9.02 7.69
N LYS A 7 1.22 -8.56 8.61
CA LYS A 7 1.74 -7.17 8.60
C LYS A 7 3.12 -7.15 7.97
N ILE A 8 3.24 -6.49 6.83
CA ILE A 8 4.53 -6.21 6.19
C ILE A 8 4.88 -4.74 6.47
N ILE A 9 6.01 -4.52 7.15
CA ILE A 9 6.55 -3.19 7.43
C ILE A 9 7.81 -3.02 6.58
N PHE A 10 7.89 -1.91 5.84
CA PHE A 10 9.06 -1.56 5.03
C PHE A 10 9.34 -0.06 5.14
N GLU A 11 10.60 0.32 4.93
CA GLU A 11 10.96 1.73 4.80
C GLU A 11 10.48 2.26 3.44
N ARG A 12 9.66 3.31 3.47
CA ARG A 12 9.18 3.94 2.24
C ARG A 12 10.31 4.75 1.61
N ASN A 13 10.55 4.51 0.33
CA ASN A 13 11.29 5.44 -0.51
C ASN A 13 10.29 6.33 -1.25
N ILE A 14 10.33 7.64 -0.99
CA ILE A 14 9.47 8.63 -1.64
C ILE A 14 10.28 9.27 -2.77
N ILE A 15 9.83 9.08 -4.00
CA ILE A 15 10.44 9.65 -5.20
C ILE A 15 9.52 10.74 -5.73
N TYR A 16 10.09 11.92 -5.99
CA TYR A 16 9.36 13.01 -6.64
C TYR A 16 9.63 13.00 -8.15
N GLY A 17 8.56 13.00 -8.95
CA GLY A 17 8.68 13.00 -10.41
C GLY A 17 7.38 13.41 -11.10
N SER A 18 7.50 14.19 -12.17
CA SER A 18 6.36 14.63 -13.00
C SER A 18 5.24 15.32 -12.19
N GLY A 19 5.60 16.10 -11.16
CA GLY A 19 4.63 16.78 -10.29
C GLY A 19 3.90 15.87 -9.30
N THR A 20 4.33 14.61 -9.16
CA THR A 20 3.71 13.62 -8.27
C THR A 20 4.71 13.00 -7.31
N HIS A 21 4.26 12.68 -6.09
CA HIS A 21 5.01 11.85 -5.15
C HIS A 21 4.66 10.39 -5.37
N ARG A 22 5.66 9.53 -5.47
CA ARG A 22 5.50 8.09 -5.66
C ARG A 22 6.19 7.34 -4.53
N ILE A 23 5.55 6.29 -4.05
CA ILE A 23 6.13 5.35 -3.08
C ILE A 23 6.37 4.03 -3.81
N SER A 24 7.60 3.53 -3.74
CA SER A 24 7.89 2.18 -4.23
C SER A 24 7.33 1.16 -3.24
N ILE A 25 6.45 0.28 -3.72
CA ILE A 25 5.93 -0.83 -2.93
C ILE A 25 6.72 -2.11 -3.31
N PRO A 26 7.30 -2.83 -2.34
CA PRO A 26 7.97 -4.10 -2.58
C PRO A 26 7.09 -5.11 -3.34
N LEU A 27 7.71 -5.88 -4.22
CA LEU A 27 7.01 -6.84 -5.09
C LEU A 27 6.25 -7.90 -4.28
N GLU A 28 6.75 -8.26 -3.11
CA GLU A 28 6.14 -9.20 -2.18
C GLU A 28 4.78 -8.73 -1.70
N ILE A 29 4.61 -7.42 -1.46
CA ILE A 29 3.33 -6.82 -1.04
C ILE A 29 2.35 -6.81 -2.21
N ILE A 30 2.82 -6.47 -3.41
CA ILE A 30 2.01 -6.54 -4.64
C ILE A 30 1.44 -7.95 -4.82
N LYS A 31 2.29 -8.98 -4.64
CA LYS A 31 1.89 -10.39 -4.74
C LYS A 31 0.94 -10.80 -3.62
N ALA A 32 1.23 -10.44 -2.38
CA ALA A 32 0.41 -10.81 -1.22
C ALA A 32 -0.99 -10.20 -1.28
N LEU A 33 -1.12 -8.97 -1.78
CA LEU A 33 -2.40 -8.28 -1.96
C LEU A 33 -3.07 -8.57 -3.32
N ASN A 34 -2.45 -9.42 -4.15
CA ASN A 34 -2.88 -9.71 -5.52
C ASN A 34 -3.21 -8.42 -6.30
N LEU A 35 -2.28 -7.46 -6.28
CA LEU A 35 -2.44 -6.17 -6.94
C LEU A 35 -2.04 -6.24 -8.40
N GLU A 36 -2.91 -5.73 -9.25
CA GLU A 36 -2.68 -5.61 -10.68
C GLU A 36 -2.57 -4.15 -11.13
N LYS A 37 -1.92 -3.93 -12.27
CA LYS A 37 -1.81 -2.58 -12.84
C LYS A 37 -3.20 -2.08 -13.21
N GLY A 38 -3.62 -0.98 -12.58
CA GLY A 38 -4.93 -0.38 -12.78
C GLY A 38 -5.92 -0.63 -11.64
N ASP A 39 -5.56 -1.47 -10.68
CA ASP A 39 -6.35 -1.66 -9.46
C ASP A 39 -6.56 -0.33 -8.73
N LYS A 40 -7.79 -0.14 -8.26
CA LYS A 40 -8.13 0.97 -7.35
C LYS A 40 -7.83 0.54 -5.92
N MET A 41 -7.18 1.45 -5.20
CA MET A 41 -6.76 1.24 -3.81
C MET A 41 -7.44 2.26 -2.93
N ASN A 42 -7.86 1.82 -1.74
CA ASN A 42 -8.24 2.74 -0.68
C ASN A 42 -6.96 3.17 0.05
N ILE A 43 -6.81 4.47 0.26
CA ILE A 43 -5.66 5.06 0.96
C ILE A 43 -6.21 6.05 1.97
N VAL A 44 -5.94 5.82 3.25
CA VAL A 44 -6.35 6.71 4.34
C VAL A 44 -5.18 7.00 5.27
N LEU A 45 -5.27 8.13 5.97
CA LEU A 45 -4.35 8.50 7.04
C LEU A 45 -5.01 8.19 8.39
N GLU A 46 -4.53 7.16 9.08
CA GLU A 46 -4.96 6.81 10.43
C GLU A 46 -3.88 7.24 11.44
N GLY A 47 -4.10 8.41 12.05
CA GLY A 47 -3.14 9.03 12.94
C GLY A 47 -1.83 9.36 12.23
N LYS A 48 -0.76 8.59 12.53
CA LYS A 48 0.57 8.75 11.90
C LYS A 48 0.89 7.66 10.86
N LYS A 49 -0.08 6.80 10.54
CA LYS A 49 0.10 5.66 9.63
C LYS A 49 -0.72 5.89 8.37
N ILE A 50 -0.13 5.56 7.23
CA ILE A 50 -0.86 5.44 5.98
C ILE A 50 -1.33 3.99 5.89
N VAL A 51 -2.63 3.78 5.75
CA VAL A 51 -3.25 2.45 5.62
C VAL A 51 -3.74 2.32 4.19
N ILE A 52 -3.38 1.21 3.55
CA ILE A 52 -3.67 0.93 2.14
C ILE A 52 -4.24 -0.48 2.04
N TRP A 53 -5.36 -0.63 1.36
CA TRP A 53 -5.94 -1.95 1.05
C TRP A 53 -6.59 -1.95 -0.33
N LYS A 54 -6.65 -3.14 -0.92
CA LYS A 54 -7.34 -3.36 -2.20
C LYS A 54 -8.83 -3.12 -2.01
N ASN A 55 -9.47 -2.42 -2.95
CA ASN A 55 -10.92 -2.27 -2.88
C ASN A 55 -11.58 -3.64 -3.02
N SER A 56 -12.45 -4.00 -2.08
CA SER A 56 -13.24 -5.23 -2.12
C SER A 56 -14.60 -4.88 -2.71
N ASP A 57 -14.65 -4.65 -4.03
CA ASP A 57 -15.93 -4.70 -4.75
C ASP A 57 -16.31 -6.17 -5.02
#